data_AF-A0A9D9HCG4-F1
#
_entry.id   AF-A0A9D9HCG4-F1
#
_cell.length_a   1.000
_cell.length_b   1.000
_cell.length_c   1.000
_cell.angle_alpha   90.00
_cell.angle_beta   90.00
_cell.angle_gamma   90.00
#
_symmetry.space_group_name_H-M   'P 1'
#
loop_
_entity.id
_entity.type
_entity.pdbx_description
1 polymer ?
#
loop_
_entity_poly.entity_id
_entity_poly.type
_entity_poly.pdbx_seq_one_letter_code
_entity_poly.pdbx_strand_id
1 'polypeptide(L)'
;MSYLFTSESVSEGHPDKVSDQISDAILDEFLRQDPEAKVACETFCSTGLVVVGGEVRSEDAYVDIQSIARRTINRIGYNKAEYMFDGNSCGVISALHEQSQDINRGVVTENAEDQGAGDQGMMFGYACDDTAEYMPLPLALAHKALAILARIRKETPEVMPYLRPDSKSQFTVEYDDTTHRPLKVHTIVISTQHDEFVPAELGNMSYREACDQYGQKRVDAAMQSKIRKDVQEILIPALIDELPAETAALFRDGYILHVNPTGKFVIGGPHGDTGLTGRKIIVDTYGGKGAHGGGAFSGKDPSKVDRSAAYAARYIAKNMVAAGVAKEMLVQIA
;
A
#
# COMPACT_ATOMS: atom_id res chain seq x y z
N MET A 1 14.32 -3.81 30.03
CA MET A 1 13.63 -4.87 29.27
C MET A 1 13.35 -4.29 27.88
N SER A 2 13.16 -5.13 26.87
CA SER A 2 12.84 -4.69 25.52
C SER A 2 11.56 -5.37 25.05
N TYR A 3 10.89 -4.75 24.10
CA TYR A 3 9.68 -5.28 23.48
C TYR A 3 9.83 -5.33 21.96
N LEU A 4 9.10 -6.24 21.32
CA LEU A 4 9.03 -6.34 19.86
C LEU A 4 7.75 -5.68 19.36
N PHE A 5 7.88 -4.84 18.34
CA PHE A 5 6.75 -4.25 17.65
C PHE A 5 6.84 -4.51 16.15
N THR A 6 5.72 -4.87 15.53
CA THR A 6 5.65 -5.25 14.13
C THR A 6 4.66 -4.37 13.38
N SER A 7 5.06 -3.90 12.21
CA SER A 7 4.16 -3.32 11.21
C SER A 7 4.36 -4.00 9.87
N GLU A 8 3.34 -3.91 9.03
CA GLU A 8 3.34 -4.48 7.68
C GLU A 8 2.90 -3.45 6.64
N SER A 9 3.20 -3.76 5.39
CA SER A 9 2.72 -3.03 4.22
C SER A 9 2.41 -4.00 3.07
N VAL A 10 1.71 -3.51 2.07
CA VAL A 10 1.39 -4.22 0.82
C VAL A 10 1.67 -3.31 -0.37
N SER A 11 2.05 -3.89 -1.51
CA SER A 11 2.45 -3.13 -2.69
C SER A 11 1.26 -2.49 -3.39
N GLU A 12 1.54 -1.61 -4.34
CA GLU A 12 0.55 -1.08 -5.28
C GLU A 12 -0.19 -2.16 -6.10
N GLY A 13 0.33 -3.38 -6.18
CA GLY A 13 -0.30 -4.50 -6.87
C GLY A 13 -1.24 -5.32 -5.98
N HIS A 14 -1.22 -5.14 -4.67
CA HIS A 14 -2.14 -5.84 -3.78
C HIS A 14 -3.59 -5.47 -4.15
N PRO A 15 -4.53 -6.42 -4.23
CA PRO A 15 -5.87 -6.16 -4.77
C PRO A 15 -6.63 -5.03 -4.03
N ASP A 16 -6.56 -4.96 -2.69
CA ASP A 16 -7.12 -3.81 -1.95
C ASP A 16 -6.47 -2.47 -2.33
N LYS A 17 -5.15 -2.45 -2.58
CA LYS A 17 -4.44 -1.24 -3.02
C LYS A 17 -4.67 -0.91 -4.49
N VAL A 18 -4.98 -1.91 -5.32
CA VAL A 18 -5.50 -1.67 -6.68
C VAL A 18 -6.85 -0.94 -6.58
N SER A 19 -7.74 -1.40 -5.71
CA SER A 19 -9.03 -0.74 -5.48
C SER A 19 -8.88 0.70 -4.95
N ASP A 20 -8.04 0.90 -3.92
CA ASP A 20 -7.74 2.25 -3.38
C ASP A 20 -7.24 3.21 -4.49
N GLN A 21 -6.28 2.76 -5.31
CA GLN A 21 -5.72 3.58 -6.38
C GLN A 21 -6.70 3.89 -7.50
N ILE A 22 -7.64 2.98 -7.82
CA ILE A 22 -8.69 3.25 -8.81
C ILE A 22 -9.66 4.30 -8.25
N SER A 23 -10.10 4.14 -7.01
CA SER A 23 -10.98 5.09 -6.33
C SER A 23 -10.35 6.49 -6.26
N ASP A 24 -9.08 6.61 -5.87
CA ASP A 24 -8.40 7.91 -5.83
C ASP A 24 -8.12 8.48 -7.24
N ALA A 25 -7.81 7.64 -8.24
CA ALA A 25 -7.63 8.14 -9.61
C ALA A 25 -8.94 8.71 -10.21
N ILE A 26 -10.09 8.16 -9.83
CA ILE A 26 -11.40 8.67 -10.21
C ILE A 26 -11.69 9.99 -9.48
N LEU A 27 -11.44 10.03 -8.16
CA LEU A 27 -11.54 11.25 -7.36
C LEU A 27 -10.68 12.38 -7.95
N ASP A 28 -9.41 12.11 -8.24
CA ASP A 28 -8.48 13.09 -8.81
C ASP A 28 -9.02 13.66 -10.13
N GLU A 29 -9.60 12.82 -10.99
CA GLU A 29 -10.13 13.29 -12.27
C GLU A 29 -11.41 14.13 -12.12
N PHE A 30 -12.27 13.82 -11.14
CA PHE A 30 -13.38 14.70 -10.78
C PHE A 30 -12.87 16.05 -10.29
N LEU A 31 -11.98 16.06 -9.30
CA LEU A 31 -11.43 17.30 -8.71
C LEU A 31 -10.60 18.13 -9.72
N ARG A 32 -9.98 17.50 -10.71
CA ARG A 32 -9.24 18.18 -11.79
C ARG A 32 -10.18 18.99 -12.68
N GLN A 33 -11.41 18.53 -12.91
CA GLN A 33 -12.39 19.19 -13.76
C GLN A 33 -13.29 20.14 -12.97
N ASP A 34 -13.69 19.72 -11.76
CA ASP A 34 -14.55 20.45 -10.84
C ASP A 34 -13.97 20.34 -9.41
N PRO A 35 -13.23 21.35 -8.93
CA PRO A 35 -12.63 21.35 -7.60
C PRO A 35 -13.64 21.26 -6.45
N GLU A 36 -14.92 21.57 -6.69
CA GLU A 36 -15.98 21.51 -5.69
C GLU A 36 -16.76 20.18 -5.72
N ALA A 37 -16.40 19.26 -6.63
CA ALA A 37 -17.01 17.95 -6.75
C ALA A 37 -17.02 17.20 -5.41
N LYS A 38 -18.17 16.62 -5.07
CA LYS A 38 -18.34 15.74 -3.93
C LYS A 38 -18.26 14.30 -4.42
N VAL A 39 -17.28 13.55 -3.91
CA VAL A 39 -16.97 12.20 -4.37
C VAL A 39 -16.85 11.27 -3.16
N ALA A 40 -17.54 10.14 -3.25
CA ALA A 40 -17.40 8.98 -2.37
C ALA A 40 -17.43 7.75 -3.29
N CYS A 41 -16.27 7.39 -3.84
CA CYS A 41 -16.13 6.34 -4.83
C CYS A 41 -15.49 5.09 -4.21
N GLU A 42 -16.18 3.96 -4.29
CA GLU A 42 -15.72 2.67 -3.78
C GLU A 42 -15.45 1.72 -4.95
N THR A 43 -14.28 1.07 -4.93
CA THR A 43 -13.87 0.11 -5.93
C THR A 43 -13.78 -1.31 -5.36
N PHE A 44 -14.36 -2.26 -6.07
CA PHE A 44 -14.21 -3.70 -5.89
C PHE A 44 -13.42 -4.29 -7.07
N CYS A 45 -12.38 -5.08 -6.79
CA CYS A 45 -11.59 -5.78 -7.79
C CYS A 45 -11.61 -7.29 -7.53
N SER A 46 -11.85 -8.09 -8.56
CA SER A 46 -11.74 -9.55 -8.50
C SER A 46 -11.31 -10.10 -9.87
N THR A 47 -11.38 -11.42 -10.05
CA THR A 47 -10.93 -12.10 -11.29
C THR A 47 -11.60 -11.51 -12.53
N GLY A 48 -10.82 -10.82 -13.35
CA GLY A 48 -11.28 -10.20 -14.59
C GLY A 48 -12.34 -9.11 -14.45
N LEU A 49 -12.60 -8.59 -13.25
CA LEU A 49 -13.70 -7.65 -12.98
C LEU A 49 -13.28 -6.51 -12.04
N VAL A 50 -13.68 -5.30 -12.42
CA VAL A 50 -13.67 -4.10 -11.57
C VAL A 50 -15.10 -3.56 -11.52
N VAL A 51 -15.60 -3.31 -10.31
CA VAL A 51 -16.87 -2.63 -10.07
C VAL A 51 -16.58 -1.36 -9.30
N VAL A 52 -16.99 -0.22 -9.87
CA VAL A 52 -16.89 1.10 -9.27
C VAL A 52 -18.29 1.54 -8.88
N GLY A 53 -18.52 1.83 -7.60
CA GLY A 53 -19.81 2.29 -7.08
C GLY A 53 -19.64 3.45 -6.10
N GLY A 54 -20.76 3.90 -5.54
CA GLY A 54 -20.81 5.04 -4.61
C GLY A 54 -21.42 6.30 -5.24
N GLU A 55 -21.18 7.43 -4.60
CA GLU A 55 -21.85 8.69 -4.88
C GLU A 55 -20.91 9.76 -5.43
N VAL A 56 -21.38 10.46 -6.46
CA VAL A 56 -20.71 11.63 -7.01
C VAL A 56 -21.70 12.76 -7.22
N ARG A 57 -21.31 13.99 -6.89
CA ARG A 57 -21.97 15.22 -7.33
C ARG A 57 -20.92 16.14 -7.92
N SER A 58 -21.12 16.59 -9.14
CA SER A 58 -20.29 17.59 -9.81
C SER A 58 -21.17 18.41 -10.75
N GLU A 59 -20.86 19.69 -10.91
CA GLU A 59 -21.60 20.57 -11.82
C GLU A 59 -21.05 20.49 -13.26
N ASP A 60 -19.73 20.36 -13.40
CA ASP A 60 -19.04 20.53 -14.68
C ASP A 60 -18.04 19.40 -15.04
N ALA A 61 -18.05 18.25 -14.36
CA ALA A 61 -17.13 17.14 -14.66
C ALA A 61 -17.77 15.98 -15.43
N TYR A 62 -17.09 15.51 -16.47
CA TYR A 62 -17.34 14.22 -17.11
C TYR A 62 -16.12 13.31 -16.98
N VAL A 63 -16.30 12.18 -16.30
CA VAL A 63 -15.19 11.28 -15.96
C VAL A 63 -15.41 9.92 -16.63
N ASP A 64 -14.52 9.57 -17.56
CA ASP A 64 -14.48 8.23 -18.17
C ASP A 64 -13.87 7.21 -17.20
N ILE A 65 -14.72 6.67 -16.35
CA ILE A 65 -14.39 5.67 -15.32
C ILE A 65 -13.66 4.47 -15.90
N GLN A 66 -14.09 3.98 -17.07
CA GLN A 66 -13.47 2.80 -17.68
C GLN A 66 -12.03 3.10 -18.07
N SER A 67 -11.80 4.19 -18.80
CA SER A 67 -10.46 4.55 -19.24
C SER A 67 -9.52 4.83 -18.06
N ILE A 68 -10.01 5.46 -16.98
CA ILE A 68 -9.20 5.72 -15.78
C ILE A 68 -8.83 4.43 -15.07
N ALA A 69 -9.80 3.55 -14.80
CA ALA A 69 -9.53 2.26 -14.16
C ALA A 69 -8.50 1.45 -14.95
N ARG A 70 -8.66 1.35 -16.28
CA ARG A 70 -7.72 0.64 -17.15
C ARG A 70 -6.32 1.24 -17.12
N ARG A 71 -6.20 2.57 -17.20
CA ARG A 71 -4.89 3.26 -17.10
C ARG A 71 -4.23 3.02 -15.76
N THR A 72 -4.98 3.07 -14.66
CA THR A 72 -4.46 2.81 -13.31
C THR A 72 -3.95 1.38 -13.19
N ILE A 73 -4.71 0.39 -13.64
CA ILE A 73 -4.33 -1.04 -13.63
C ILE A 73 -3.06 -1.27 -14.46
N ASN A 74 -2.99 -0.70 -15.66
CA ASN A 74 -1.82 -0.80 -16.53
C ASN A 74 -0.57 -0.12 -15.92
N ARG A 75 -0.74 1.02 -15.24
CA ARG A 75 0.34 1.73 -14.53
C ARG A 75 0.91 0.94 -13.35
N ILE A 76 0.05 0.20 -12.64
CA ILE A 76 0.46 -0.72 -11.56
C ILE A 76 1.29 -1.87 -12.15
N GLY A 77 0.98 -2.30 -13.36
CA GLY A 77 1.72 -3.34 -14.09
C GLY A 77 0.91 -4.62 -14.33
N TYR A 78 -0.40 -4.58 -14.12
CA TYR A 78 -1.32 -5.61 -14.57
C TYR A 78 -1.67 -5.39 -16.05
N ASN A 79 -0.70 -5.70 -16.92
CA ASN A 79 -0.74 -5.44 -18.35
C ASN A 79 -0.46 -6.71 -19.21
N LYS A 80 -0.57 -7.89 -18.59
CA LYS A 80 -0.40 -9.20 -19.24
C LYS A 80 -1.52 -10.14 -18.82
N ALA A 81 -2.13 -10.81 -19.78
CA ALA A 81 -3.20 -11.80 -19.52
C ALA A 81 -2.74 -12.96 -18.61
N GLU A 82 -1.44 -13.29 -18.61
CA GLU A 82 -0.85 -14.33 -17.75
C GLU A 82 -0.97 -14.02 -16.25
N TYR A 83 -1.20 -12.76 -15.88
CA TYR A 83 -1.46 -12.36 -14.50
C TYR A 83 -2.92 -12.61 -14.09
N MET A 84 -3.77 -13.03 -15.04
CA MET A 84 -5.21 -13.33 -14.89
C MET A 84 -6.05 -12.11 -14.44
N PHE A 85 -5.42 -10.96 -14.34
CA PHE A 85 -6.00 -9.64 -14.21
C PHE A 85 -5.15 -8.68 -15.05
N ASP A 86 -5.76 -8.07 -16.06
CA ASP A 86 -5.11 -7.20 -17.05
C ASP A 86 -6.02 -6.01 -17.36
N GLY A 87 -5.45 -4.81 -17.38
CA GLY A 87 -6.18 -3.56 -17.60
C GLY A 87 -6.80 -3.43 -18.99
N ASN A 88 -6.31 -4.18 -19.98
CA ASN A 88 -6.84 -4.12 -21.35
C ASN A 88 -8.04 -5.06 -21.54
N SER A 89 -8.11 -6.17 -20.81
CA SER A 89 -9.16 -7.18 -20.96
C SER A 89 -10.18 -7.24 -19.82
N CYS A 90 -9.89 -6.69 -18.62
CA CYS A 90 -10.82 -6.77 -17.51
C CYS A 90 -12.15 -6.06 -17.83
N GLY A 91 -13.26 -6.60 -17.32
CA GLY A 91 -14.54 -5.90 -17.30
C GLY A 91 -14.50 -4.76 -16.30
N VAL A 92 -15.03 -3.59 -16.67
CA VAL A 92 -15.16 -2.44 -15.77
C VAL A 92 -16.62 -2.02 -15.77
N ILE A 93 -17.27 -2.13 -14.61
CA ILE A 93 -18.67 -1.77 -14.39
C ILE A 93 -18.70 -0.51 -13.53
N SER A 94 -19.38 0.52 -14.00
CA SER A 94 -19.72 1.68 -13.18
C SER A 94 -21.17 1.56 -12.71
N ALA A 95 -21.36 1.70 -11.41
CA ALA A 95 -22.63 1.80 -10.71
C ALA A 95 -22.67 3.09 -9.85
N LEU A 96 -21.90 4.11 -10.24
CA LEU A 96 -21.93 5.43 -9.61
C LEU A 96 -23.30 6.09 -9.81
N HIS A 97 -23.79 6.74 -8.76
CA HIS A 97 -25.02 7.52 -8.80
C HIS A 97 -24.85 8.90 -8.17
N GLU A 98 -25.84 9.76 -8.34
CA GLU A 98 -25.81 11.10 -7.76
C GLU A 98 -25.91 11.02 -6.22
N GLN A 99 -25.18 11.92 -5.54
CA GLN A 99 -25.25 12.05 -4.08
C GLN A 99 -26.63 12.52 -3.61
N SER A 100 -27.10 12.01 -2.47
CA SER A 100 -28.38 12.44 -1.87
C SER A 100 -28.43 13.95 -1.60
N GLN A 101 -29.54 14.59 -1.99
CA GLN A 101 -29.80 16.00 -1.73
C GLN A 101 -29.86 16.33 -0.22
N ASP A 102 -30.30 15.39 0.62
CA ASP A 102 -30.41 15.61 2.07
C ASP A 102 -29.03 15.71 2.75
N ILE A 103 -28.08 14.86 2.34
CA ILE A 103 -26.68 14.92 2.84
C ILE A 103 -26.02 16.21 2.38
N ASN A 104 -26.27 16.60 1.13
CA ASN A 104 -25.68 17.79 0.53
C ASN A 104 -26.08 19.09 1.26
N ARG A 105 -27.32 19.20 1.75
CA ARG A 105 -27.80 20.37 2.51
C ARG A 105 -27.11 20.57 3.86
N GLY A 106 -26.55 19.51 4.43
CA GLY A 106 -25.79 19.57 5.68
C GLY A 106 -24.32 19.95 5.50
N VAL A 107 -23.79 19.81 4.27
CA VAL A 107 -22.36 19.99 3.97
C VAL A 107 -22.09 21.30 3.23
N VAL A 108 -22.99 21.73 2.34
CA VAL A 108 -22.77 22.95 1.55
C VAL A 108 -23.53 24.12 2.18
N THR A 109 -22.78 25.06 2.75
CA THR A 109 -23.26 26.31 3.35
C THR A 109 -22.84 27.53 2.51
N GLU A 110 -23.48 28.69 2.71
CA GLU A 110 -23.12 29.92 1.98
C GLU A 110 -21.69 30.38 2.30
N ASN A 111 -21.22 30.18 3.54
CA ASN A 111 -19.83 30.40 3.94
C ASN A 111 -19.12 29.07 4.13
N ALA A 112 -17.93 28.93 3.56
CA ALA A 112 -17.10 27.72 3.69
C ALA A 112 -16.66 27.46 5.15
N GLU A 113 -16.54 28.49 5.98
CA GLU A 113 -16.17 28.34 7.40
C GLU A 113 -17.28 27.72 8.26
N ASP A 114 -18.53 27.81 7.80
CA ASP A 114 -19.71 27.27 8.49
C ASP A 114 -20.04 25.83 8.07
N GLN A 115 -19.24 25.24 7.17
CA GLN A 115 -19.45 23.89 6.65
C GLN A 115 -19.36 22.84 7.77
N GLY A 116 -20.44 22.09 7.96
CA GLY A 116 -20.50 20.98 8.90
C GLY A 116 -19.81 19.72 8.39
N ALA A 117 -19.53 18.79 9.32
CA ALA A 117 -19.08 17.45 8.97
C ALA A 117 -20.21 16.69 8.25
N GLY A 118 -19.88 16.05 7.11
CA GLY A 118 -20.86 15.26 6.35
C GLY A 118 -21.26 13.92 6.99
N ASP A 119 -20.50 13.46 7.98
CA ASP A 119 -20.80 12.29 8.81
C ASP A 119 -20.14 12.47 10.19
N GLN A 120 -20.62 11.75 11.20
CA GLN A 120 -19.95 11.61 12.47
C GLN A 120 -18.67 10.75 12.31
N GLY A 121 -17.66 10.98 13.13
CA GLY A 121 -16.51 10.08 13.17
C GLY A 121 -15.45 10.53 14.15
N MET A 122 -14.40 9.72 14.26
CA MET A 122 -13.22 10.05 15.05
C MET A 122 -12.00 9.95 14.14
N MET A 123 -11.04 10.83 14.29
CA MET A 123 -9.84 10.85 13.48
C MET A 123 -8.61 10.97 14.37
N PHE A 124 -7.58 10.21 14.04
CA PHE A 124 -6.35 10.16 14.81
C PHE A 124 -5.15 10.60 13.97
N GLY A 125 -4.36 11.48 14.55
CA GLY A 125 -3.06 11.91 14.08
C GLY A 125 -1.97 11.35 14.98
N TYR A 126 -1.00 10.63 14.45
CA TYR A 126 0.14 10.16 15.23
C TYR A 126 1.45 10.62 14.63
N ALA A 127 2.43 10.92 15.47
CA ALA A 127 3.82 11.18 15.07
C ALA A 127 4.76 10.67 16.16
N CYS A 128 5.96 10.24 15.77
CA CYS A 128 7.06 9.91 16.67
C CYS A 128 8.39 10.26 16.00
N ASP A 129 9.45 10.46 16.76
CA ASP A 129 10.78 10.80 16.24
C ASP A 129 11.65 9.57 15.90
N ASP A 130 11.00 8.44 15.59
CA ASP A 130 11.65 7.20 15.14
C ASP A 130 12.34 7.35 13.76
N THR A 131 11.80 8.21 12.89
CA THR A 131 12.34 8.50 11.55
C THR A 131 12.30 10.00 11.26
N ALA A 132 13.04 10.44 10.23
CA ALA A 132 13.06 11.84 9.79
C ALA A 132 11.69 12.34 9.27
N GLU A 133 10.83 11.43 8.83
CA GLU A 133 9.46 11.71 8.39
C GLU A 133 8.47 11.78 9.57
N TYR A 134 8.96 11.58 10.79
CA TYR A 134 8.19 11.45 12.02
C TYR A 134 7.17 10.30 11.99
N MET A 135 7.58 9.14 11.48
CA MET A 135 6.73 7.94 11.34
C MET A 135 7.25 6.78 12.18
N PRO A 136 6.39 5.83 12.59
CA PRO A 136 6.84 4.57 13.20
C PRO A 136 7.84 3.84 12.31
N LEU A 137 9.00 3.49 12.86
CA LEU A 137 10.07 2.88 12.07
C LEU A 137 9.65 1.56 11.37
N PRO A 138 8.99 0.58 12.03
CA PRO A 138 8.54 -0.66 11.40
C PRO A 138 7.69 -0.43 10.14
N LEU A 139 6.76 0.54 10.19
CA LEU A 139 5.91 0.87 9.05
C LEU A 139 6.72 1.56 7.94
N ALA A 140 7.58 2.51 8.30
CA ALA A 140 8.42 3.22 7.35
C ALA A 140 9.33 2.26 6.56
N LEU A 141 9.93 1.28 7.24
CA LEU A 141 10.73 0.22 6.61
C LEU A 141 9.87 -0.68 5.71
N ALA A 142 8.68 -1.10 6.18
CA ALA A 142 7.77 -1.92 5.40
C ALA A 142 7.36 -1.23 4.09
N HIS A 143 6.96 0.05 4.16
CA HIS A 143 6.62 0.86 2.98
C HIS A 143 7.81 1.04 2.03
N LYS A 144 8.97 1.45 2.56
CA LYS A 144 10.16 1.71 1.74
C LYS A 144 10.65 0.46 1.01
N ALA A 145 10.62 -0.71 1.65
CA ALA A 145 10.98 -1.98 1.01
C ALA A 145 10.11 -2.27 -0.22
N LEU A 146 8.80 -2.07 -0.12
CA LEU A 146 7.89 -2.33 -1.25
C LEU A 146 7.97 -1.26 -2.34
N ALA A 147 8.24 -0.01 -1.98
CA ALA A 147 8.52 1.06 -2.94
C ALA A 147 9.77 0.75 -3.77
N ILE A 148 10.85 0.29 -3.12
CA ILE A 148 12.08 -0.15 -3.81
C ILE A 148 11.80 -1.36 -4.70
N LEU A 149 11.05 -2.35 -4.22
CA LEU A 149 10.70 -3.53 -5.01
C LEU A 149 9.87 -3.16 -6.26
N ALA A 150 8.93 -2.23 -6.13
CA ALA A 150 8.17 -1.69 -7.26
C ALA A 150 9.07 -0.93 -8.25
N ARG A 151 10.04 -0.15 -7.75
CA ARG A 151 11.03 0.55 -8.57
C ARG A 151 11.91 -0.42 -9.34
N ILE A 152 12.43 -1.47 -8.69
CA ILE A 152 13.21 -2.53 -9.35
C ILE A 152 12.38 -3.16 -10.48
N ARG A 153 11.12 -3.51 -10.22
CA ARG A 153 10.24 -4.11 -11.23
C ARG A 153 9.96 -3.20 -12.43
N LYS A 154 9.83 -1.88 -12.21
CA LYS A 154 9.42 -0.92 -13.25
C LYS A 154 10.59 -0.30 -14.01
N GLU A 155 11.69 0.00 -13.32
CA GLU A 155 12.78 0.83 -13.83
C GLU A 155 14.04 0.02 -14.16
N THR A 156 14.30 -1.07 -13.45
CA THR A 156 15.46 -1.96 -13.67
C THR A 156 15.05 -3.44 -13.66
N PRO A 157 14.08 -3.84 -14.51
CA PRO A 157 13.53 -5.19 -14.49
C PRO A 157 14.58 -6.27 -14.71
N GLU A 158 15.68 -6.00 -15.41
CA GLU A 158 16.79 -6.93 -15.63
C GLU A 158 17.46 -7.43 -14.33
N VAL A 159 17.34 -6.68 -13.23
CA VAL A 159 17.92 -7.04 -11.93
C VAL A 159 17.14 -8.17 -11.25
N MET A 160 15.81 -8.13 -11.33
CA MET A 160 14.90 -9.16 -10.81
C MET A 160 13.73 -9.37 -11.81
N PRO A 161 13.97 -10.02 -12.97
CA PRO A 161 13.07 -9.99 -14.12
C PRO A 161 11.77 -10.76 -13.94
N TYR A 162 11.69 -11.58 -12.89
CA TYR A 162 10.54 -12.39 -12.56
C TYR A 162 9.50 -11.64 -11.71
N LEU A 163 9.76 -10.42 -11.23
CA LEU A 163 8.85 -9.76 -10.28
C LEU A 163 7.50 -9.40 -10.93
N ARG A 164 6.42 -9.69 -10.20
CA ARG A 164 5.04 -9.29 -10.54
C ARG A 164 4.52 -8.22 -9.56
N PRO A 165 3.38 -7.55 -9.84
CA PRO A 165 2.97 -6.38 -9.05
C PRO A 165 2.64 -6.62 -7.57
N ASP A 166 2.06 -7.77 -7.21
CA ASP A 166 1.60 -8.03 -5.84
C ASP A 166 2.78 -8.38 -4.91
N SER A 167 2.86 -7.77 -3.74
CA SER A 167 3.89 -8.03 -2.73
C SER A 167 3.46 -7.55 -1.35
N LYS A 168 4.05 -8.14 -0.31
CA LYS A 168 3.82 -7.80 1.10
C LYS A 168 5.16 -7.72 1.84
N SER A 169 5.26 -6.81 2.79
CA SER A 169 6.42 -6.68 3.66
C SER A 169 5.98 -6.59 5.11
N GLN A 170 6.79 -7.12 6.00
CA GLN A 170 6.57 -7.00 7.44
C GLN A 170 7.92 -6.84 8.13
N PHE A 171 8.01 -5.87 9.04
CA PHE A 171 9.20 -5.57 9.80
C PHE A 171 8.86 -5.61 11.29
N THR A 172 9.63 -6.40 12.03
CA THR A 172 9.63 -6.43 13.49
C THR A 172 10.87 -5.72 13.99
N VAL A 173 10.69 -4.71 14.82
CA VAL A 173 11.77 -3.94 15.45
C VAL A 173 11.72 -4.17 16.95
N GLU A 174 12.90 -4.36 17.54
CA GLU A 174 13.10 -4.38 18.98
C GLU A 174 13.23 -2.94 19.50
N TYR A 175 12.48 -2.63 20.55
CA TYR A 175 12.43 -1.33 21.19
C TYR A 175 12.83 -1.44 22.65
N ASP A 176 13.50 -0.41 23.17
CA ASP A 176 13.78 -0.28 24.60
C ASP A 176 12.50 0.10 25.37
N ASP A 177 12.18 -0.61 26.46
CA ASP A 177 10.94 -0.36 27.22
C ASP A 177 10.93 0.98 27.96
N THR A 178 12.10 1.59 28.22
CA THR A 178 12.20 2.81 29.05
C THR A 178 12.24 4.06 28.19
N THR A 179 13.02 4.03 27.13
CA THR A 179 13.24 5.15 26.22
C THR A 179 12.31 5.11 25.00
N HIS A 180 11.66 3.96 24.77
CA HIS A 180 10.84 3.67 23.59
C HIS A 180 11.59 3.88 22.26
N ARG A 181 12.92 3.83 22.28
CA ARG A 181 13.77 3.98 21.10
C ARG A 181 13.93 2.64 20.37
N PRO A 182 13.98 2.65 19.02
CA PRO A 182 14.39 1.48 18.24
C PRO A 182 15.83 1.05 18.61
N LEU A 183 16.01 -0.24 18.86
CA LEU A 183 17.31 -0.84 19.17
C LEU A 183 17.86 -1.64 17.98
N LYS A 184 17.00 -2.41 17.32
CA LYS A 184 17.42 -3.36 16.27
C LYS A 184 16.27 -3.79 15.37
N VAL A 185 16.55 -4.04 14.09
CA VAL A 185 15.63 -4.79 13.22
C VAL A 185 15.74 -6.27 13.54
N HIS A 186 14.69 -6.85 14.11
CA HIS A 186 14.68 -8.23 14.60
C HIS A 186 14.31 -9.22 13.49
N THR A 187 13.17 -9.01 12.82
CA THR A 187 12.64 -9.90 11.77
C THR A 187 12.16 -9.11 10.57
N ILE A 188 12.42 -9.65 9.38
CA ILE A 188 11.95 -9.15 8.10
C ILE A 188 11.22 -10.30 7.38
N VAL A 189 10.01 -10.03 6.91
CA VAL A 189 9.26 -10.92 6.01
C VAL A 189 9.00 -10.18 4.71
N ILE A 190 9.42 -10.76 3.60
CA ILE A 190 9.10 -10.28 2.25
C ILE A 190 8.37 -11.40 1.50
N SER A 191 7.17 -11.13 1.02
CA SER A 191 6.43 -12.02 0.14
C SER A 191 6.20 -11.30 -1.19
N THR A 192 6.88 -11.70 -2.25
CA THR A 192 6.74 -11.07 -3.57
C THR A 192 6.15 -12.03 -4.57
N GLN A 193 5.18 -11.55 -5.35
CA GLN A 193 4.65 -12.27 -6.49
C GLN A 193 5.72 -12.36 -7.58
N HIS A 194 5.75 -13.49 -8.30
CA HIS A 194 6.77 -13.73 -9.32
C HIS A 194 6.26 -14.59 -10.49
N ASP A 195 6.93 -14.52 -11.64
CA ASP A 195 6.79 -15.49 -12.73
C ASP A 195 7.28 -16.88 -12.29
N GLU A 196 6.84 -17.92 -12.99
CA GLU A 196 7.54 -19.21 -12.96
C GLU A 196 8.84 -19.09 -13.75
N PHE A 197 9.97 -19.46 -13.15
CA PHE A 197 11.25 -19.46 -13.83
C PHE A 197 12.15 -20.59 -13.34
N VAL A 198 13.16 -20.90 -14.14
CA VAL A 198 14.18 -21.90 -13.81
C VAL A 198 15.49 -21.17 -13.50
N PRO A 199 16.01 -21.26 -12.27
CA PRO A 199 17.32 -20.70 -11.95
C PRO A 199 18.41 -21.32 -12.82
N ALA A 200 19.44 -20.52 -13.15
CA ALA A 200 20.51 -20.92 -14.07
C ALA A 200 21.22 -22.23 -13.68
N GLU A 201 21.26 -22.59 -12.40
CA GLU A 201 21.83 -23.84 -11.90
C GLU A 201 21.11 -25.11 -12.38
N LEU A 202 19.85 -25.00 -12.81
CA LEU A 202 19.06 -26.09 -13.38
C LEU A 202 19.06 -26.10 -14.92
N GLY A 203 19.78 -25.16 -15.55
CA GLY A 203 19.93 -25.04 -17.00
C GLY A 203 18.94 -24.05 -17.64
N ASN A 204 18.99 -23.96 -18.97
CA ASN A 204 18.14 -23.08 -19.77
C ASN A 204 17.01 -23.90 -20.42
N MET A 205 15.89 -24.03 -19.72
CA MET A 205 14.69 -24.74 -20.16
C MET A 205 13.44 -24.10 -19.56
N SER A 206 12.26 -24.44 -20.06
CA SER A 206 11.01 -23.98 -19.46
C SER A 206 10.81 -24.58 -18.06
N TYR A 207 10.01 -23.90 -17.24
CA TYR A 207 9.64 -24.40 -15.91
C TYR A 207 9.01 -25.81 -15.97
N ARG A 208 8.21 -26.08 -17.00
CA ARG A 208 7.58 -27.38 -17.21
C ARG A 208 8.61 -28.48 -17.51
N GLU A 209 9.53 -28.24 -18.44
CA GLU A 209 10.60 -29.19 -18.76
C GLU A 209 11.48 -29.48 -17.55
N ALA A 210 11.82 -28.44 -16.76
CA ALA A 210 12.57 -28.61 -15.52
C ALA A 210 11.80 -29.45 -14.49
N CYS A 211 10.48 -29.26 -14.39
CA CYS A 211 9.65 -30.08 -13.50
C CYS A 211 9.59 -31.54 -13.95
N ASP A 212 9.49 -31.79 -15.26
CA ASP A 212 9.48 -33.14 -15.83
C ASP A 212 10.83 -33.85 -15.59
N GLN A 213 11.95 -33.11 -15.68
CA GLN A 213 13.29 -33.65 -15.52
C GLN A 213 13.72 -33.83 -14.05
N TYR A 214 13.46 -32.83 -13.20
CA TYR A 214 14.01 -32.75 -11.84
C TYR A 214 12.97 -32.90 -10.73
N GLY A 215 11.69 -32.92 -11.08
CA GLY A 215 10.57 -32.90 -10.14
C GLY A 215 10.25 -31.51 -9.62
N GLN A 216 8.95 -31.16 -9.59
CA GLN A 216 8.46 -29.84 -9.20
C GLN A 216 9.04 -29.33 -7.86
N LYS A 217 9.09 -30.18 -6.83
CA LYS A 217 9.58 -29.79 -5.49
C LYS A 217 11.01 -29.23 -5.53
N ARG A 218 11.88 -29.78 -6.38
CA ARG A 218 13.26 -29.33 -6.52
C ARG A 218 13.34 -28.01 -7.28
N VAL A 219 12.55 -27.86 -8.35
CA VAL A 219 12.49 -26.64 -9.15
C VAL A 219 11.94 -25.48 -8.32
N ASP A 220 10.84 -25.70 -7.59
CA ASP A 220 10.26 -24.71 -6.68
C ASP A 220 11.26 -24.30 -5.59
N ALA A 221 11.98 -25.25 -4.98
CA ALA A 221 12.99 -24.94 -3.96
C ALA A 221 14.16 -24.10 -4.52
N ALA A 222 14.65 -24.42 -5.72
CA ALA A 222 15.70 -23.65 -6.38
C ALA A 222 15.21 -22.22 -6.71
N MET A 223 13.99 -22.09 -7.24
CA MET A 223 13.37 -20.79 -7.53
C MET A 223 13.23 -19.95 -6.26
N GLN A 224 12.72 -20.52 -5.17
CA GLN A 224 12.63 -19.83 -3.88
C GLN A 224 14.00 -19.45 -3.32
N SER A 225 15.03 -20.29 -3.51
CA SER A 225 16.40 -19.97 -3.11
C SER A 225 16.94 -18.75 -3.88
N LYS A 226 16.70 -18.67 -5.20
CA LYS A 226 17.08 -17.51 -6.01
C LYS A 226 16.36 -16.24 -5.55
N ILE A 227 15.05 -16.30 -5.32
CA ILE A 227 14.27 -15.14 -4.85
C ILE A 227 14.78 -14.67 -3.48
N ARG A 228 15.04 -15.60 -2.56
CA ARG A 228 15.62 -15.29 -1.25
C ARG A 228 16.98 -14.60 -1.38
N LYS A 229 17.85 -15.13 -2.24
CA LYS A 229 19.18 -14.57 -2.51
C LYS A 229 19.06 -13.14 -3.05
N ASP A 230 18.18 -12.91 -4.02
CA ASP A 230 17.99 -11.58 -4.61
C ASP A 230 17.41 -10.59 -3.60
N VAL A 231 16.45 -11.00 -2.77
CA VAL A 231 15.99 -10.12 -1.67
C VAL A 231 17.15 -9.78 -0.73
N GLN A 232 17.98 -10.75 -0.37
CA GLN A 232 19.09 -10.55 0.55
C GLN A 232 20.24 -9.71 -0.04
N GLU A 233 20.55 -9.88 -1.32
CA GLU A 233 21.71 -9.27 -1.98
C GLU A 233 21.38 -8.01 -2.78
N ILE A 234 20.10 -7.78 -3.08
CA ILE A 234 19.62 -6.65 -3.90
C ILE A 234 18.67 -5.77 -3.10
N LEU A 235 17.52 -6.32 -2.65
CA LEU A 235 16.48 -5.50 -2.01
C LEU A 235 16.93 -4.93 -0.67
N ILE A 236 17.46 -5.77 0.24
CA ILE A 236 17.84 -5.30 1.58
C ILE A 236 19.02 -4.32 1.54
N PRO A 237 20.09 -4.54 0.75
CA PRO A 237 21.15 -3.54 0.59
C PRO A 237 20.62 -2.23 0.02
N ALA A 238 19.79 -2.26 -1.03
CA ALA A 238 19.18 -1.06 -1.59
C ALA A 238 18.29 -0.32 -0.57
N LEU A 239 17.59 -1.06 0.31
CA LEU A 239 16.86 -0.47 1.43
C LEU A 239 17.81 0.24 2.40
N ILE A 240 18.86 -0.44 2.87
CA ILE A 240 19.82 0.10 3.83
C ILE A 240 20.53 1.35 3.28
N ASP A 241 20.89 1.35 1.99
CA ASP A 241 21.57 2.46 1.32
C ASP A 241 20.72 3.75 1.26
N GLU A 242 19.38 3.62 1.30
CA GLU A 242 18.46 4.75 1.33
C GLU A 242 18.05 5.23 2.73
N LEU A 243 18.60 4.62 3.79
CA LEU A 243 18.28 4.97 5.17
C LEU A 243 19.31 5.94 5.77
N PRO A 244 18.88 6.81 6.71
CA PRO A 244 19.81 7.56 7.55
C PRO A 244 20.79 6.62 8.27
N ALA A 245 22.02 7.09 8.51
CA ALA A 245 23.08 6.26 9.08
C ALA A 245 22.71 5.61 10.43
N GLU A 246 21.96 6.32 11.28
CA GLU A 246 21.44 5.78 12.55
C GLU A 246 20.45 4.63 12.34
N THR A 247 19.53 4.75 11.38
CA THR A 247 18.54 3.72 11.07
C THR A 247 19.18 2.52 10.38
N ALA A 248 20.12 2.76 9.46
CA ALA A 248 20.92 1.72 8.81
C ALA A 248 21.74 0.92 9.84
N ALA A 249 22.21 1.55 10.92
CA ALA A 249 22.95 0.87 11.98
C ALA A 249 22.13 -0.21 12.69
N LEU A 250 20.79 -0.11 12.69
CA LEU A 250 19.89 -1.08 13.32
C LEU A 250 19.89 -2.47 12.64
N PHE A 251 20.50 -2.59 11.46
CA PHE A 251 20.64 -3.86 10.73
C PHE A 251 21.97 -4.59 11.01
N ARG A 252 22.94 -3.95 11.71
CA ARG A 252 24.33 -4.44 11.82
C ARG A 252 24.48 -5.77 12.58
N ASP A 253 23.65 -6.01 13.58
CA ASP A 253 23.72 -7.22 14.42
C ASP A 253 22.98 -8.43 13.82
N GLY A 254 22.73 -8.39 12.51
CA GLY A 254 21.97 -9.39 11.77
C GLY A 254 20.47 -9.37 12.09
N TYR A 255 19.68 -10.02 11.25
CA TYR A 255 18.21 -10.09 11.37
C TYR A 255 17.71 -11.43 10.89
N ILE A 256 16.52 -11.83 11.34
CA ILE A 256 15.82 -12.99 10.82
C ILE A 256 15.16 -12.59 9.50
N LEU A 257 15.50 -13.28 8.40
CA LEU A 257 14.91 -13.01 7.09
C LEU A 257 14.03 -14.18 6.64
N HIS A 258 12.76 -13.91 6.38
CA HIS A 258 11.83 -14.79 5.69
C HIS A 258 11.51 -14.21 4.31
N VAL A 259 11.68 -15.01 3.27
CA VAL A 259 11.34 -14.63 1.89
C VAL A 259 10.42 -15.69 1.34
N ASN A 260 9.22 -15.27 0.91
CA ASN A 260 8.15 -16.13 0.42
C ASN A 260 7.96 -17.38 1.31
N PRO A 261 7.74 -17.23 2.64
CA PRO A 261 7.72 -18.35 3.58
C PRO A 261 6.61 -19.38 3.30
N THR A 262 5.57 -18.99 2.57
CA THR A 262 4.48 -19.87 2.11
C THR A 262 4.81 -20.62 0.81
N GLY A 263 6.01 -20.44 0.27
CA GLY A 263 6.45 -21.04 -0.99
C GLY A 263 6.07 -20.19 -2.20
N LYS A 264 5.65 -20.86 -3.27
CA LYS A 264 5.39 -20.25 -4.58
C LYS A 264 4.28 -19.20 -4.53
N PHE A 265 4.55 -18.01 -5.08
CA PHE A 265 3.58 -16.92 -5.17
C PHE A 265 3.46 -16.42 -6.62
N VAL A 266 2.92 -17.26 -7.51
CA VAL A 266 2.77 -16.91 -8.94
C VAL A 266 1.44 -16.23 -9.23
N ILE A 267 0.37 -16.74 -8.63
CA ILE A 267 -0.97 -16.15 -8.69
C ILE A 267 -1.11 -15.10 -7.59
N GLY A 268 -1.48 -13.89 -7.96
CA GLY A 268 -1.63 -12.75 -7.06
C GLY A 268 -2.53 -11.69 -7.67
N GLY A 269 -2.61 -10.51 -7.04
CA GLY A 269 -3.53 -9.45 -7.47
C GLY A 269 -5.00 -9.87 -7.36
N PRO A 270 -5.91 -9.21 -8.10
CA PRO A 270 -7.35 -9.48 -8.03
C PRO A 270 -7.78 -10.90 -8.43
N HIS A 271 -6.93 -11.66 -9.12
CA HIS A 271 -7.19 -13.08 -9.37
C HIS A 271 -6.85 -13.96 -8.16
N GLY A 272 -5.80 -13.61 -7.41
CA GLY A 272 -5.40 -14.35 -6.21
C GLY A 272 -6.23 -14.04 -4.97
N ASP A 273 -6.77 -12.81 -4.87
CA ASP A 273 -7.66 -12.40 -3.77
C ASP A 273 -8.56 -11.24 -4.21
N THR A 274 -9.72 -11.08 -3.58
CA THR A 274 -10.65 -9.99 -3.89
C THR A 274 -10.23 -8.72 -3.15
N GLY A 275 -10.21 -7.59 -3.88
CA GLY A 275 -9.81 -6.29 -3.36
C GLY A 275 -10.99 -5.34 -3.16
N LEU A 276 -11.00 -4.61 -2.04
CA LEU A 276 -11.96 -3.54 -1.79
C LEU A 276 -11.23 -2.29 -1.29
N THR A 277 -11.77 -1.14 -1.68
CA THR A 277 -11.31 0.17 -1.22
C THR A 277 -11.43 0.24 0.31
N GLY A 278 -10.45 0.89 0.96
CA GLY A 278 -10.50 1.10 2.40
C GLY A 278 -10.27 -0.16 3.25
N ARG A 279 -9.67 -1.22 2.69
CA ARG A 279 -9.33 -2.45 3.46
C ARG A 279 -7.89 -2.50 3.95
N LYS A 280 -7.16 -1.40 3.81
CA LYS A 280 -5.75 -1.26 4.23
C LYS A 280 -5.51 -0.02 5.11
N ILE A 281 -6.54 0.42 5.85
CA ILE A 281 -6.52 1.65 6.67
C ILE A 281 -5.37 1.73 7.69
N ILE A 282 -4.91 0.61 8.25
CA ILE A 282 -3.77 0.60 9.17
C ILE A 282 -2.42 0.74 8.43
N VAL A 283 -2.34 0.20 7.21
CA VAL A 283 -1.19 0.38 6.31
C VAL A 283 -1.15 1.83 5.80
N ASP A 284 -2.30 2.45 5.58
CA ASP A 284 -2.43 3.87 5.18
C ASP A 284 -2.08 4.87 6.29
N THR A 285 -2.07 4.43 7.53
CA THR A 285 -1.87 5.31 8.69
C THR A 285 -0.55 4.99 9.38
N TYR A 286 -0.59 4.31 10.53
CA TYR A 286 0.53 4.23 11.47
C TYR A 286 0.93 2.79 11.83
N GLY A 287 0.47 1.79 11.06
CA GLY A 287 1.01 0.44 11.13
C GLY A 287 0.78 -0.24 12.48
N GLY A 288 -0.28 0.16 13.19
CA GLY A 288 -0.64 -0.31 14.53
C GLY A 288 -0.14 0.57 15.69
N LYS A 289 0.72 1.56 15.44
CA LYS A 289 1.04 2.60 16.43
C LYS A 289 -0.06 3.66 16.47
N GLY A 290 -0.15 4.41 17.57
CA GLY A 290 -1.20 5.40 17.76
C GLY A 290 -2.58 4.75 17.87
N ALA A 291 -3.54 5.26 17.09
CA ALA A 291 -4.91 4.75 17.04
C ALA A 291 -5.51 5.00 15.66
N HIS A 292 -6.69 4.41 15.40
CA HIS A 292 -7.43 4.57 14.16
C HIS A 292 -8.93 4.72 14.45
N GLY A 293 -9.61 5.64 13.77
CA GLY A 293 -11.02 5.94 14.03
C GLY A 293 -12.02 5.14 13.19
N GLY A 294 -11.55 4.46 12.15
CA GLY A 294 -12.30 3.49 11.36
C GLY A 294 -12.56 3.92 9.92
N GLY A 295 -12.59 5.22 9.65
CA GLY A 295 -12.81 5.77 8.31
C GLY A 295 -11.67 5.48 7.33
N ALA A 296 -12.00 5.02 6.13
CA ALA A 296 -11.06 4.91 5.01
C ALA A 296 -10.84 6.27 4.31
N PHE A 297 -9.74 6.39 3.55
CA PHE A 297 -9.35 7.63 2.87
C PHE A 297 -9.67 7.66 1.37
N SER A 298 -9.27 6.61 0.65
CA SER A 298 -9.30 6.62 -0.82
C SER A 298 -10.72 6.79 -1.36
N GLY A 299 -10.85 7.51 -2.47
CA GLY A 299 -12.14 7.75 -3.13
C GLY A 299 -13.04 8.79 -2.46
N LYS A 300 -12.61 9.39 -1.33
CA LYS A 300 -13.35 10.44 -0.63
C LYS A 300 -12.72 11.81 -0.87
N ASP A 301 -13.54 12.78 -1.28
CA ASP A 301 -13.09 14.16 -1.43
C ASP A 301 -12.80 14.84 -0.07
N PRO A 302 -12.09 15.98 -0.04
CA PRO A 302 -11.68 16.64 1.20
C PRO A 302 -12.81 17.09 2.13
N SER A 303 -14.07 17.14 1.67
CA SER A 303 -15.23 17.43 2.53
C SER A 303 -15.55 16.29 3.50
N LYS A 304 -15.03 15.07 3.26
CA LYS A 304 -15.25 13.91 4.12
C LYS A 304 -14.22 13.92 5.25
N VAL A 305 -14.70 14.16 6.47
CA VAL A 305 -13.85 14.34 7.67
C VAL A 305 -12.96 13.14 7.98
N ASP A 306 -13.36 11.93 7.59
CA ASP A 306 -12.51 10.72 7.68
C ASP A 306 -11.12 10.94 7.07
N ARG A 307 -11.04 11.65 5.94
CA ARG A 307 -9.80 11.95 5.24
C ARG A 307 -9.18 13.25 5.73
N SER A 308 -9.93 14.35 5.66
CA SER A 308 -9.37 15.68 5.92
C SER A 308 -9.01 15.91 7.39
N ALA A 309 -9.85 15.47 8.34
CA ALA A 309 -9.54 15.62 9.75
C ALA A 309 -8.43 14.66 10.21
N ALA A 310 -8.30 13.47 9.61
CA ALA A 310 -7.15 12.59 9.85
C ALA A 310 -5.84 13.23 9.37
N TYR A 311 -5.86 13.88 8.20
CA TYR A 311 -4.70 14.62 7.69
C TYR A 311 -4.37 15.83 8.55
N ALA A 312 -5.37 16.58 9.02
CA ALA A 312 -5.19 17.69 9.96
C ALA A 312 -4.62 17.21 11.30
N ALA A 313 -5.14 16.12 11.85
CA ALA A 313 -4.63 15.53 13.09
C ALA A 313 -3.17 15.09 12.93
N ARG A 314 -2.82 14.45 11.80
CA ARG A 314 -1.42 14.10 11.46
C ARG A 314 -0.55 15.35 11.37
N TYR A 315 -1.04 16.41 10.72
CA TYR A 315 -0.32 17.68 10.61
C TYR A 315 -0.01 18.25 11.99
N ILE A 316 -0.99 18.29 12.89
CA ILE A 316 -0.79 18.76 14.27
C ILE A 316 0.25 17.89 14.99
N ALA A 317 0.05 16.57 15.03
CA ALA A 317 0.96 15.65 15.72
C ALA A 317 2.40 15.77 15.22
N LYS A 318 2.59 15.81 13.89
CA LYS A 318 3.91 15.94 13.26
C LYS A 318 4.59 17.25 13.64
N ASN A 319 3.89 18.37 13.56
CA ASN A 319 4.48 19.68 13.88
C ASN A 319 4.84 19.79 15.36
N MET A 320 4.05 19.21 16.26
CA MET A 320 4.33 19.22 17.69
C MET A 320 5.57 18.40 18.05
N VAL A 321 5.74 17.21 17.44
CA VAL A 321 6.97 16.41 17.61
C VAL A 321 8.16 17.12 16.99
N ALA A 322 8.02 17.68 15.78
CA ALA A 322 9.07 18.43 15.10
C ALA A 322 9.53 19.68 15.89
N ALA A 323 8.60 20.34 16.59
CA ALA A 323 8.89 21.48 17.46
C ALA A 323 9.54 21.10 18.81
N GLY A 324 9.74 19.80 19.06
CA GLY A 324 10.35 19.29 20.30
C GLY A 324 9.42 19.31 21.51
N VAL A 325 8.11 19.44 21.31
CA VAL A 325 7.13 19.44 22.42
C VAL A 325 7.03 18.06 23.07
N ALA A 326 7.14 17.00 22.27
CA ALA A 326 7.19 15.61 22.74
C ALA A 326 7.99 14.76 21.74
N LYS A 327 8.42 13.57 22.17
CA LYS A 327 9.06 12.57 21.28
C LYS A 327 8.05 11.80 20.44
N GLU A 328 6.85 11.62 20.97
CA GLU A 328 5.71 11.08 20.25
C GLU A 328 4.43 11.83 20.63
N MET A 329 3.46 11.86 19.72
CA MET A 329 2.20 12.54 19.93
C MET A 329 1.05 11.83 19.23
N LEU A 330 -0.05 11.64 19.96
CA LEU A 330 -1.33 11.21 19.45
C LEU A 330 -2.36 12.34 19.62
N VAL A 331 -3.02 12.70 18.53
CA VAL A 331 -4.08 13.72 18.46
C VAL A 331 -5.36 13.02 18.05
N GLN A 332 -6.45 13.27 18.76
CA GLN A 332 -7.80 12.81 18.39
C GLN A 332 -8.69 14.03 18.08
N ILE A 333 -9.49 13.92 17.03
CA ILE A 333 -10.55 14.86 16.66
C ILE A 333 -11.85 14.04 16.54
N ALA A 334 -12.98 14.56 17.02
CA ALA A 334 -14.30 13.92 16.96
C ALA A 334 -15.42 14.97 16.90
#